data_AF-A0A927ZTE0-F1
#
_entry.id   AF-A0A927ZTE0-F1
#
_cell.length_a   1.000
_cell.length_b   1.000
_cell.length_c   1.000
_cell.angle_alpha   90.00
_cell.angle_beta   90.00
_cell.angle_gamma   90.00
#
_symmetry.space_group_name_H-M   'P 1'
#
loop_
_entity.id
_entity.type
_entity.pdbx_description
1 polymer ?
#
loop_
_entity_poly.entity_id
_entity_poly.type
_entity_poly.pdbx_seq_one_letter_code
_entity_poly.pdbx_strand_id
1 'polypeptide(L)'
;MNIEIVFDEAVLKFILKNNLIDKCRSLISPSEVLPSLIEDPEVMAELEKGEPCFLWSCSSEVGLGVTFKIHKNDDTYRITIYDLVPLD
;
A
#
# COMPACT_ATOMS: atom_id res chain seq x y z
N MET A 1 -12.39 8.95 -8.98
CA MET A 1 -11.53 8.46 -7.89
C MET A 1 -10.12 8.38 -8.41
N ASN A 2 -9.21 9.16 -7.82
CA ASN A 2 -7.80 9.17 -8.20
C ASN A 2 -6.99 8.45 -7.13
N ILE A 3 -6.05 7.58 -7.53
CA ILE A 3 -5.15 6.88 -6.61
C ILE A 3 -3.73 7.24 -7.00
N GLU A 4 -2.96 7.75 -6.03
CA GLU A 4 -1.54 8.02 -6.18
C GLU A 4 -0.76 7.09 -5.26
N ILE A 5 0.26 6.42 -5.79
CA ILE A 5 1.14 5.57 -5.00
C ILE A 5 2.52 6.21 -4.90
N VAL A 6 3.01 6.29 -3.68
CA VAL A 6 4.36 6.76 -3.37
C VAL A 6 5.08 5.66 -2.59
N PHE A 7 6.34 5.43 -2.91
CA PHE A 7 7.19 4.54 -2.13
C PHE A 7 8.13 5.38 -1.30
N ASP A 8 8.36 4.98 -0.06
CA ASP A 8 9.47 5.52 0.71
C ASP A 8 10.81 5.20 0.02
N GLU A 9 11.78 6.09 0.17
CA GLU A 9 13.10 5.93 -0.45
C GLU A 9 13.81 4.65 0.02
N ALA A 10 13.68 4.30 1.30
CA ALA A 10 14.26 3.08 1.86
C ALA A 10 13.61 1.83 1.25
N VAL A 11 12.29 1.87 1.04
CA VAL A 11 11.54 0.81 0.38
C VAL A 11 11.99 0.64 -1.06
N LEU A 12 12.11 1.73 -1.82
CA LEU A 12 12.61 1.66 -3.21
C LEU A 12 14.01 1.04 -3.28
N LYS A 13 14.91 1.46 -2.39
CA LYS A 13 16.27 0.88 -2.30
C LYS A 13 16.21 -0.61 -1.98
N PHE A 14 15.33 -1.04 -1.08
CA PHE A 14 15.14 -2.44 -0.72
C PHE A 14 14.62 -3.28 -1.90
N ILE A 15 13.61 -2.79 -2.61
CA ILE A 15 13.03 -3.45 -3.80
C ILE A 15 14.11 -3.66 -4.86
N LEU A 16 14.85 -2.59 -5.17
CA LEU A 16 15.90 -2.62 -6.21
C LEU A 16 17.06 -3.55 -5.81
N LYS A 17 17.50 -3.49 -4.55
CA LYS A 17 18.60 -4.33 -4.04
C LYS A 17 18.27 -5.82 -4.11
N ASN A 18 17.02 -6.20 -3.85
CA ASN A 18 16.59 -7.59 -3.75
C ASN A 18 15.83 -8.09 -5.00
N ASN A 19 15.78 -7.29 -6.07
CA ASN A 19 15.06 -7.59 -7.31
C ASN A 19 13.58 -7.99 -7.09
N LEU A 20 12.88 -7.26 -6.22
CA LEU A 20 11.51 -7.60 -5.80
C LEU A 20 10.41 -6.94 -6.66
N ILE A 21 10.76 -6.30 -7.78
CA ILE A 21 9.83 -5.48 -8.58
C ILE A 21 8.58 -6.27 -8.98
N ASP A 22 8.77 -7.49 -9.51
CA ASP A 22 7.65 -8.31 -9.99
C ASP A 22 6.77 -8.81 -8.83
N LYS A 23 7.40 -9.14 -7.70
CA LYS A 23 6.69 -9.54 -6.47
C LYS A 23 5.88 -8.38 -5.87
N CYS A 24 6.44 -7.18 -5.85
CA CYS A 24 5.69 -6.01 -5.38
C CYS A 24 4.50 -5.75 -6.30
N ARG A 25 4.67 -5.79 -7.62
CA ARG A 25 3.61 -5.44 -8.59
C ARG A 25 2.29 -6.17 -8.34
N SER A 26 2.31 -7.45 -7.99
CA SER A 26 1.08 -8.21 -7.67
C SER A 26 0.45 -7.78 -6.33
N LEU A 27 1.28 -7.45 -5.34
CA LEU A 27 0.85 -7.06 -4.00
C LEU A 27 0.29 -5.63 -3.92
N ILE A 28 0.75 -4.75 -4.80
CA ILE A 28 0.47 -3.31 -4.79
C ILE A 28 -0.26 -2.85 -6.06
N SER A 29 -0.96 -3.78 -6.72
CA SER A 29 -1.73 -3.53 -7.93
C SER A 29 -2.80 -2.44 -7.67
N PRO A 30 -2.67 -1.25 -8.28
CA PRO A 30 -3.58 -0.13 -8.03
C PRO A 30 -5.03 -0.41 -8.45
N SER A 31 -5.23 -1.35 -9.38
CA SER A 31 -6.53 -1.71 -9.92
C SER A 31 -7.23 -2.84 -9.18
N GLU A 32 -6.52 -3.61 -8.35
CA GLU A 32 -7.07 -4.84 -7.75
C GLU A 32 -7.09 -4.77 -6.21
N VAL A 33 -5.99 -4.37 -5.60
CA VAL A 33 -5.84 -4.41 -4.13
C VAL A 33 -6.25 -3.09 -3.51
N LEU A 34 -5.86 -1.97 -4.10
CA LEU A 34 -6.09 -0.66 -3.49
C LEU A 34 -7.56 -0.21 -3.47
N PRO A 35 -8.39 -0.50 -4.50
CA PRO A 35 -9.82 -0.16 -4.46
C PRO A 35 -10.56 -0.90 -3.35
N SER A 36 -10.24 -2.19 -3.13
CA SER A 36 -10.88 -2.97 -2.08
C SER A 36 -10.51 -2.48 -0.67
N LEU A 37 -9.28 -1.98 -0.48
CA LEU A 37 -8.86 -1.39 0.80
C LEU A 37 -9.58 -0.08 1.13
N ILE A 38 -9.86 0.77 0.13
CA ILE A 38 -10.57 2.05 0.34
C ILE A 38 -12.10 1.90 0.28
N GLU A 39 -12.61 0.74 -0.10
CA GLU A 39 -14.03 0.41 0.02
C GLU A 39 -14.35 -0.25 1.36
N ASP A 40 -13.33 -0.58 2.16
CA ASP A 40 -13.50 -1.10 3.52
C ASP A 40 -14.13 -0.02 4.43
N PRO A 41 -15.26 -0.31 5.11
CA PRO A 41 -15.96 0.66 5.95
C PRO A 41 -15.12 1.20 7.10
N GLU A 42 -14.24 0.40 7.69
CA GLU A 42 -13.39 0.81 8.81
C GLU A 42 -12.30 1.77 8.32
N VAL A 43 -11.69 1.44 7.18
CA VAL A 43 -10.71 2.32 6.51
C VAL A 43 -11.36 3.66 6.15
N MET A 44 -12.55 3.62 5.56
CA MET A 44 -13.28 4.83 5.18
C MET A 44 -13.64 5.69 6.38
N ALA A 45 -14.08 5.08 7.49
CA ALA A 45 -14.38 5.80 8.71
C ALA A 45 -13.16 6.53 9.28
N GLU A 46 -11.95 5.97 9.18
CA GLU A 46 -10.72 6.66 9.57
C GLU A 46 -10.35 7.79 8.60
N LEU A 47 -10.45 7.54 7.29
CA LEU A 47 -10.14 8.54 6.27
C LEU A 47 -11.09 9.74 6.30
N GLU A 48 -12.36 9.54 6.67
CA GLU A 48 -13.35 10.61 6.83
C GLU A 48 -13.07 11.53 8.02
N LYS A 49 -12.29 11.07 9.01
CA LYS A 49 -11.81 11.93 10.12
C LYS A 49 -10.68 12.87 9.67
N GLY A 50 -10.18 12.72 8.44
CA GLY A 50 -9.04 13.47 7.91
C GLY A 50 -7.68 12.95 8.38
N GLU A 51 -7.66 11.84 9.11
CA GLU A 51 -6.43 11.22 9.60
C GLU A 51 -5.95 10.13 8.63
N PRO A 52 -4.63 9.91 8.51
CA PRO A 52 -4.11 8.76 7.79
C PRO A 52 -4.54 7.43 8.40
N CYS A 53 -4.97 6.52 7.53
CA CYS A 53 -5.17 5.11 7.89
C CYS A 53 -3.87 4.33 7.62
N PHE A 54 -3.42 3.54 8.59
CA PHE A 54 -2.25 2.65 8.45
C PHE A 54 -2.72 1.21 8.36
N LEU A 55 -2.25 0.49 7.34
CA LEU A 55 -2.68 -0.87 7.03
C LEU A 55 -1.48 -1.78 6.80
N TRP A 56 -1.63 -3.02 7.23
CA TRP A 56 -0.70 -4.11 6.94
C TRP A 56 -1.40 -5.14 6.06
N SER A 57 -0.72 -5.58 5.01
CA SER A 57 -1.17 -6.69 4.17
C SER A 57 -0.01 -7.63 3.88
N CYS A 58 -0.31 -8.88 3.54
CA CYS A 58 0.69 -9.85 3.19
C CYS A 58 0.15 -10.84 2.16
N SER A 59 1.04 -11.41 1.34
CA SER A 59 0.71 -12.53 0.46
C SER A 59 1.76 -13.61 0.59
N SER A 60 1.32 -14.79 1.04
CA SER A 60 2.16 -15.99 1.11
C SER A 60 2.58 -16.47 -0.29
N GLU A 61 1.77 -16.25 -1.33
CA GLU A 61 2.12 -16.60 -2.70
C GLU A 61 3.31 -15.77 -3.21
N VAL A 62 3.35 -14.49 -2.81
CA VAL A 62 4.42 -13.56 -3.16
C VAL A 62 5.60 -13.68 -2.19
N GLY A 63 5.35 -14.13 -0.96
CA GLY A 63 6.31 -14.18 0.15
C GLY A 63 6.69 -12.79 0.65
N LEU A 64 5.74 -11.83 0.63
CA LEU A 64 5.97 -10.45 1.04
C LEU A 64 4.82 -9.91 1.89
N GLY A 65 5.18 -9.23 2.97
CA GLY A 65 4.34 -8.33 3.74
C GLY A 65 4.62 -6.88 3.39
N VAL A 66 3.61 -6.03 3.50
CA VAL A 66 3.65 -4.63 3.11
C VAL A 66 2.87 -3.75 4.09
N THR A 67 3.48 -2.63 4.46
CA THR A 67 2.83 -1.59 5.26
C THR A 67 2.46 -0.42 4.36
N PHE A 68 1.18 -0.06 4.36
CA PHE A 68 0.65 1.11 3.66
C PHE A 68 0.17 2.16 4.63
N LYS A 69 0.21 3.41 4.20
CA LYS A 69 -0.57 4.51 4.76
C LYS A 69 -1.43 5.10 3.67
N ILE A 70 -2.69 5.30 3.96
CA ILE A 70 -3.64 5.92 3.05
C ILE A 70 -4.00 7.28 3.64
N HIS A 71 -3.82 8.34 2.85
CA HIS A 71 -4.41 9.64 3.13
C HIS A 71 -5.42 9.96 2.04
N LYS A 72 -6.54 10.58 2.41
CA LYS A 72 -7.51 11.11 1.47
C LYS A 72 -7.37 12.63 1.41
N ASN A 73 -7.07 13.15 0.23
CA ASN A 73 -7.02 14.57 -0.08
C ASN A 73 -8.07 14.86 -1.15
N ASP A 74 -9.20 15.47 -0.77
CA ASP A 74 -10.36 15.69 -1.63
C ASP A 74 -10.80 14.37 -2.32
N ASP A 75 -10.67 14.30 -3.65
CA ASP A 75 -11.02 13.14 -4.49
C ASP A 75 -9.83 12.19 -4.78
N THR A 76 -8.68 12.42 -4.14
CA THR A 76 -7.44 11.68 -4.36
C THR A 76 -7.02 10.90 -3.11
N TYR A 77 -6.82 9.59 -3.26
CA TYR A 77 -6.24 8.72 -2.24
C TYR A 77 -4.75 8.59 -2.49
N ARG A 78 -3.94 9.14 -1.58
CA ARG A 78 -2.49 9.01 -1.60
C ARG A 78 -2.07 7.84 -0.70
N ILE A 79 -1.54 6.80 -1.33
CA ILE A 79 -1.11 5.57 -0.69
C ILE A 79 0.41 5.57 -0.65
N THR A 80 0.98 5.51 0.54
CA THR A 80 2.43 5.47 0.74
C THR A 80 2.83 4.09 1.26
N ILE A 81 3.75 3.43 0.57
CA ILE A 81 4.34 2.15 0.99
C ILE A 81 5.57 2.47 1.84
N TYR A 82 5.48 2.13 3.13
CA TYR A 82 6.49 2.47 4.14
C TYR A 82 7.45 1.33 4.45
N ASP A 83 7.01 0.09 4.28
CA ASP A 83 7.83 -1.06 4.60
C ASP A 83 7.46 -2.27 3.74
N LEU A 84 8.46 -3.12 3.51
CA LEU A 84 8.34 -4.39 2.82
C LEU A 84 9.16 -5.43 3.56
N VAL A 85 8.50 -6.50 3.99
CA VAL A 85 9.12 -7.55 4.79
C VAL A 85 8.98 -8.89 4.05
N PRO A 86 10.07 -9.62 3.80
CA PRO A 86 9.99 -11.01 3.35
C PRO A 86 9.23 -11.86 4.37
N LEU A 87 8.34 -12.73 3.88
CA LEU A 87 7.71 -13.75 4.70
C LEU A 87 8.50 -15.05 4.48
N ASP A 88 9.13 -15.56 5.54
CA ASP A 88 9.90 -16.80 5.54
C ASP A 88 9.04 -18.05 5.25
#